data_AF-A0A847N0J2-F1
#
_entry.id   AF-A0A847N0J2-F1
#
_cell.length_a   1.000
_cell.length_b   1.000
_cell.length_c   1.000
_cell.angle_alpha   90.00
_cell.angle_beta   90.00
_cell.angle_gamma   90.00
#
_symmetry.space_group_name_H-M   'P 1'
#
loop_
_entity.id
_entity.type
_entity.pdbx_description
1 polymer ?
#
loop_
_entity_poly.entity_id
_entity_poly.type
_entity_poly.pdbx_seq_one_letter_code
_entity_poly.pdbx_strand_id
1 'polypeptide(L)'
;MECRYFVELQFSADHIRDIEALGKMLKDNPEHADLIAQGQRAIKVSDASKLATLLSDGLATFGSVHPLLAIKSWYEVTTSVYQSKGISEQIRIATLLDIKLWMESYSQSHGGKTGLEQVFWISRHLCANILRMGRLQYETKPFNQPVNIYRDKRTGTLIVLAEKSLACSELGHLASETPIAFTTSWFEDEHIITAHPVDTTSACIHTESSTFVKADMHLVCERETEVVFIHIPSNEPLHPQAVEDSLLQAKAHFPSQTVFVCISWLLDPALSLVASQASNIVSFMQRFAKFPVPFQNAQIFERVFGQGMSKSEILHMQGRTSLQANIQRELRNGTVFRTIGGIL
;
A
#
# COMPACT_ATOMS: atom_id res chain seq x y z
N MET A 1 -37.38 1.79 4.67
CA MET A 1 -36.36 2.14 3.66
C MET A 1 -35.07 1.51 4.12
N GLU A 2 -34.47 0.63 3.32
CA GLU A 2 -33.21 -0.02 3.70
C GLU A 2 -32.08 1.02 3.83
N CYS A 3 -31.21 0.84 4.83
CA CYS A 3 -30.11 1.77 5.08
C CYS A 3 -29.10 1.71 3.93
N ARG A 4 -28.85 2.87 3.29
CA ARG A 4 -27.94 3.02 2.14
C ARG A 4 -26.58 2.36 2.35
N TYR A 5 -25.98 2.53 3.54
CA TYR A 5 -24.72 1.90 3.95
C TYR A 5 -24.72 0.38 3.76
N PHE A 6 -25.80 -0.30 4.18
CA PHE A 6 -25.87 -1.76 4.10
C PHE A 6 -26.10 -2.25 2.66
N VAL A 7 -26.90 -1.51 1.88
CA VAL A 7 -27.21 -1.87 0.50
C VAL A 7 -26.00 -1.67 -0.40
N GLU A 8 -25.39 -0.47 -0.38
CA GLU A 8 -24.28 -0.14 -1.28
C GLU A 8 -23.04 -0.99 -0.99
N LEU A 9 -22.79 -1.35 0.27
CA LEU A 9 -21.65 -2.16 0.67
C LEU A 9 -21.98 -3.66 0.84
N GLN A 10 -23.17 -4.09 0.42
CA GLN A 10 -23.55 -5.50 0.30
C GLN A 10 -23.41 -6.29 1.61
N PHE A 11 -23.99 -5.75 2.69
CA PHE A 11 -23.99 -6.40 4.00
C PHE A 11 -24.99 -7.57 4.02
N SER A 12 -24.63 -8.69 4.67
CA SER A 12 -25.56 -9.80 4.86
C SER A 12 -26.53 -9.51 6.01
N ALA A 13 -27.62 -10.27 6.09
CA ALA A 13 -28.57 -10.17 7.19
C ALA A 13 -27.92 -10.38 8.57
N ASP A 14 -26.93 -11.28 8.66
CA ASP A 14 -26.17 -11.51 9.89
C ASP A 14 -25.33 -10.30 10.29
N HIS A 15 -24.61 -9.69 9.34
CA HIS A 15 -23.85 -8.47 9.62
C HIS A 15 -24.76 -7.33 10.11
N ILE A 16 -25.91 -7.14 9.46
CA ILE A 16 -26.88 -6.10 9.81
C ILE A 16 -27.39 -6.34 11.23
N ARG A 17 -27.78 -7.58 11.56
CA ARG A 17 -28.27 -7.96 12.89
C ARG A 17 -27.23 -7.65 13.97
N ASP A 18 -25.98 -8.01 13.76
CA ASP A 18 -24.91 -7.80 14.75
C ASP A 18 -24.64 -6.30 14.99
N ILE A 19 -24.61 -5.51 13.93
CA ILE A 19 -24.42 -4.05 14.00
C ILE A 19 -25.60 -3.37 14.70
N GLU A 20 -26.83 -3.77 14.38
CA GLU A 20 -28.03 -3.23 15.01
C GLU A 20 -28.15 -3.63 16.48
N ALA A 21 -27.76 -4.86 16.83
CA ALA A 21 -27.72 -5.32 18.21
C ALA A 21 -26.75 -4.48 19.04
N LEU A 22 -25.53 -4.25 18.55
CA LEU A 22 -24.56 -3.36 19.21
C LEU A 22 -25.08 -1.93 19.29
N GLY A 23 -25.71 -1.42 18.23
CA GLY A 23 -26.32 -0.09 18.22
C GLY A 23 -27.39 0.10 19.29
N LYS A 24 -28.20 -0.93 19.58
CA LYS A 24 -29.18 -0.89 20.69
C LYS A 24 -28.48 -0.86 22.05
N MET A 25 -27.40 -1.62 22.22
CA MET A 25 -26.64 -1.65 23.48
C MET A 25 -25.94 -0.32 23.78
N LEU A 26 -25.45 0.38 22.75
CA LEU A 26 -24.69 1.63 22.89
C LEU A 26 -25.53 2.90 22.74
N LYS A 27 -26.85 2.79 22.58
CA LYS A 27 -27.75 3.91 22.25
C LYS A 27 -27.56 5.13 23.16
N ASP A 28 -27.43 4.90 24.46
CA ASP A 28 -27.31 5.95 25.48
C ASP A 28 -25.90 6.02 26.08
N ASN A 29 -24.89 5.42 25.42
CA ASN A 29 -23.52 5.42 25.88
C ASN A 29 -22.82 6.76 25.49
N PRO A 30 -22.35 7.56 26.48
CA PRO A 30 -21.79 8.89 26.21
C PRO A 30 -20.42 8.84 25.50
N GLU A 31 -19.60 7.83 25.78
CA GLU A 31 -18.29 7.65 25.12
C GLU A 31 -18.46 7.32 23.64
N HIS A 32 -19.42 6.44 23.32
CA HIS A 32 -19.80 6.15 21.93
C HIS A 32 -20.29 7.42 21.23
N ALA A 33 -21.21 8.17 21.85
CA ALA A 33 -21.75 9.40 21.27
C ALA A 33 -20.67 10.45 20.98
N ASP A 34 -19.73 10.66 21.91
CA ASP A 34 -18.62 11.60 21.72
C ASP A 34 -17.66 11.13 20.62
N LEU A 35 -17.34 9.83 20.57
CA LEU A 35 -16.54 9.22 19.50
C LEU A 35 -17.18 9.46 18.13
N ILE A 36 -18.49 9.25 17.99
CA ILE A 36 -19.22 9.53 16.74
C ILE A 36 -19.12 11.01 16.37
N ALA A 37 -19.30 11.93 17.32
CA ALA A 37 -19.21 13.37 17.07
C ALA A 37 -17.80 13.80 16.65
N GLN A 38 -16.76 13.26 17.30
CA GLN A 38 -15.36 13.51 16.94
C GLN A 38 -15.03 12.95 15.53
N GLY A 39 -15.47 11.74 15.22
CA GLY A 39 -15.21 11.13 13.92
C GLY A 39 -15.89 11.87 12.78
N GLN A 40 -17.10 12.39 12.99
CA GLN A 40 -17.76 13.28 12.00
C GLN A 40 -16.93 14.52 11.72
N ARG A 41 -16.31 15.14 12.74
CA ARG A 41 -15.43 16.30 12.56
C ARG A 41 -14.17 15.92 11.79
N ALA A 42 -13.53 14.81 12.14
CA ALA A 42 -12.32 14.32 11.48
C ALA A 42 -12.57 14.04 9.98
N ILE A 43 -13.67 13.37 9.64
CA ILE A 43 -14.03 13.06 8.25
C ILE A 43 -14.24 14.34 7.43
N LYS A 44 -14.95 15.34 7.99
CA LYS A 44 -15.21 16.62 7.29
C LYS A 44 -13.93 17.35 6.87
N VAL A 45 -12.84 17.19 7.62
CA VAL A 45 -11.54 17.81 7.33
C VAL A 45 -10.53 16.82 6.73
N SER A 46 -10.98 15.62 6.31
CA SER A 46 -10.14 14.55 5.76
C SER A 46 -8.97 14.11 6.67
N ASP A 47 -9.11 14.23 8.00
CA ASP A 47 -8.09 13.81 8.97
C ASP A 47 -8.17 12.30 9.25
N ALA A 48 -7.56 11.52 8.37
CA ALA A 48 -7.51 10.07 8.49
C ALA A 48 -6.74 9.60 9.74
N SER A 49 -5.72 10.34 10.18
CA SER A 49 -4.93 9.98 11.35
C SER A 49 -5.75 10.04 12.63
N LYS A 50 -6.48 11.15 12.86
CA LYS A 50 -7.39 11.27 14.00
C LYS A 50 -8.52 10.24 13.94
N LEU A 51 -9.08 10.01 12.75
CA LEU A 51 -10.14 9.02 12.56
C LEU A 51 -9.66 7.59 12.84
N ALA A 52 -8.43 7.25 12.46
CA ALA A 52 -7.82 5.97 12.76
C ALA A 52 -7.69 5.73 14.26
N THR A 53 -7.21 6.73 15.02
CA THR A 53 -7.15 6.66 16.48
C THR A 53 -8.53 6.42 17.09
N LEU A 54 -9.53 7.19 16.67
CA LEU A 54 -10.92 7.03 17.17
C LEU A 54 -11.49 5.64 16.89
N LEU A 55 -11.27 5.10 15.68
CA LEU A 55 -11.71 3.75 15.33
C LEU A 55 -10.94 2.68 16.11
N SER A 56 -9.64 2.88 16.35
CA SER A 56 -8.81 1.98 17.16
C SER A 56 -9.25 1.95 18.62
N ASP A 57 -9.52 3.12 19.20
CA ASP A 57 -10.04 3.24 20.57
C ASP A 57 -11.43 2.60 20.67
N GLY A 58 -12.30 2.87 19.69
CA GLY A 58 -13.63 2.26 19.62
C GLY A 58 -13.59 0.73 19.49
N LEU A 59 -12.68 0.21 18.66
CA LEU A 59 -12.42 -1.22 18.52
C LEU A 59 -11.97 -1.84 19.84
N ALA A 60 -11.03 -1.20 20.54
CA ALA A 60 -10.51 -1.68 21.83
C ALA A 60 -11.57 -1.65 22.94
N THR A 61 -12.40 -0.61 22.98
CA THR A 61 -13.40 -0.41 24.05
C THR A 61 -14.69 -1.21 23.83
N PHE A 62 -15.18 -1.26 22.59
CA PHE A 62 -16.52 -1.78 22.27
C PHE A 62 -16.51 -3.05 21.40
N GLY A 63 -15.32 -3.53 21.02
CA GLY A 63 -15.14 -4.78 20.28
C GLY A 63 -15.22 -4.65 18.76
N SER A 64 -15.01 -5.77 18.08
CA SER A 64 -14.74 -5.84 16.63
C SER A 64 -15.88 -5.39 15.72
N VAL A 65 -17.12 -5.36 16.21
CA VAL A 65 -18.29 -4.87 15.45
C VAL A 65 -18.41 -3.34 15.52
N HIS A 66 -17.82 -2.69 16.53
CA HIS A 66 -17.98 -1.24 16.73
C HIS A 66 -17.52 -0.38 15.56
N PRO A 67 -16.36 -0.64 14.91
CA PRO A 67 -15.96 0.12 13.72
C PRO A 67 -17.05 0.17 12.64
N LEU A 68 -17.79 -0.94 12.43
CA LEU A 68 -18.87 -1.01 11.44
C LEU A 68 -20.09 -0.17 11.85
N LEU A 69 -20.42 -0.12 13.15
CA LEU A 69 -21.46 0.75 13.69
C LEU A 69 -21.06 2.24 13.59
N ALA A 70 -19.80 2.56 13.86
CA ALA A 70 -19.28 3.91 13.74
C ALA A 70 -19.33 4.40 12.29
N ILE A 71 -18.86 3.58 11.34
CA ILE A 71 -18.92 3.87 9.90
C ILE A 71 -20.36 4.08 9.43
N LYS A 72 -21.31 3.25 9.89
CA LYS A 72 -22.74 3.45 9.60
C LYS A 72 -23.22 4.85 10.00
N SER A 73 -22.77 5.35 11.15
CA SER A 73 -23.13 6.68 11.68
C SER A 73 -22.43 7.83 10.93
N TRP A 74 -21.38 7.52 10.17
CA TRP A 74 -20.61 8.48 9.39
C TRP A 74 -20.86 8.40 7.89
N TYR A 75 -21.65 7.44 7.42
CA TYR A 75 -21.74 7.14 5.98
C TYR A 75 -22.17 8.33 5.11
N GLU A 76 -23.11 9.14 5.61
CA GLU A 76 -23.58 10.33 4.89
C GLU A 76 -22.55 11.46 4.87
N VAL A 77 -21.80 11.64 5.97
CA VAL A 77 -20.72 12.65 6.00
C VAL A 77 -19.54 12.21 5.13
N THR A 78 -19.18 10.92 5.13
CA THR A 78 -18.23 10.34 4.18
C THR A 78 -18.70 10.62 2.75
N THR A 79 -19.97 10.33 2.43
CA THR A 79 -20.50 10.57 1.08
C THR A 79 -20.44 12.03 0.67
N SER A 80 -20.77 12.94 1.59
CA SER A 80 -20.66 14.39 1.36
C SER A 80 -19.22 14.82 1.07
N VAL A 81 -18.23 14.24 1.74
CA VAL A 81 -16.80 14.53 1.49
C VAL A 81 -16.39 14.11 0.08
N TYR A 82 -16.76 12.90 -0.36
CA TYR A 82 -16.49 12.46 -1.74
C TYR A 82 -17.11 13.38 -2.78
N GLN A 83 -18.36 13.77 -2.57
CA GLN A 83 -19.08 14.69 -3.46
C GLN A 83 -18.42 16.07 -3.51
N SER A 84 -18.01 16.61 -2.35
CA SER A 84 -17.32 17.92 -2.28
C SER A 84 -15.97 17.94 -3.00
N LYS A 85 -15.31 16.78 -3.12
CA LYS A 85 -14.06 16.60 -3.87
C LYS A 85 -14.30 16.28 -5.36
N GLY A 86 -15.55 16.25 -5.82
CA GLY A 86 -15.91 15.92 -7.21
C GLY A 86 -15.68 14.45 -7.57
N ILE A 87 -15.60 13.55 -6.59
CA ILE A 87 -15.39 12.12 -6.82
C ILE A 87 -16.74 11.46 -7.11
N SER A 88 -16.81 10.67 -8.18
CA SER A 88 -18.04 10.00 -8.61
C SER A 88 -18.52 8.96 -7.59
N GLU A 89 -19.84 8.71 -7.56
CA GLU A 89 -20.43 7.66 -6.75
C GLU A 89 -19.86 6.27 -7.07
N GLN A 90 -19.51 6.01 -8.33
CA GLN A 90 -18.87 4.76 -8.74
C GLN A 90 -17.50 4.56 -8.05
N ILE A 91 -16.64 5.59 -8.04
CA ILE A 91 -15.34 5.53 -7.37
C ILE A 91 -15.54 5.45 -5.85
N ARG A 92 -16.48 6.23 -5.29
CA ARG A 92 -16.81 6.17 -3.85
C ARG A 92 -17.21 4.75 -3.43
N ILE A 93 -18.16 4.14 -4.11
CA ILE A 93 -18.63 2.78 -3.79
C ILE A 93 -17.50 1.77 -3.98
N ALA A 94 -16.77 1.82 -5.11
CA ALA A 94 -15.63 0.93 -5.35
C ALA A 94 -14.57 1.04 -4.24
N THR A 95 -14.32 2.26 -3.76
CA THR A 95 -13.37 2.53 -2.66
C THR A 95 -13.90 1.97 -1.34
N LEU A 96 -15.15 2.25 -0.98
CA LEU A 96 -15.71 1.83 0.31
C LEU A 96 -16.01 0.32 0.38
N LEU A 97 -16.08 -0.39 -0.75
CA LEU A 97 -16.17 -1.86 -0.78
C LEU A 97 -14.94 -2.55 -0.18
N ASP A 98 -13.82 -1.84 0.05
CA ASP A 98 -12.69 -2.39 0.82
C ASP A 98 -13.10 -2.72 2.26
N ILE A 99 -14.12 -2.06 2.83
CA ILE A 99 -14.69 -2.41 4.14
C ILE A 99 -15.16 -3.88 4.14
N LYS A 100 -15.87 -4.29 3.08
CA LYS A 100 -16.37 -5.65 2.93
C LYS A 100 -15.23 -6.66 2.83
N LEU A 101 -14.20 -6.35 2.05
CA LEU A 101 -13.00 -7.18 1.91
C LEU A 101 -12.33 -7.42 3.27
N TRP A 102 -12.20 -6.38 4.09
CA TRP A 102 -11.58 -6.51 5.41
C TRP A 102 -12.50 -7.18 6.44
N MET A 103 -13.81 -7.10 6.28
CA MET A 103 -14.75 -7.93 7.07
C MET A 103 -14.62 -9.42 6.72
N GLU A 104 -14.44 -9.75 5.44
CA GLU A 104 -14.22 -11.14 5.00
C GLU A 104 -12.89 -11.68 5.54
N SER A 105 -11.82 -10.86 5.48
CA SER A 105 -10.54 -11.20 6.10
C SER A 105 -10.66 -11.41 7.61
N TYR A 106 -11.43 -10.56 8.31
CA TYR A 106 -11.66 -10.72 9.74
C TYR A 106 -12.41 -12.02 10.04
N SER A 107 -13.50 -12.28 9.31
CA SER A 107 -14.33 -13.47 9.45
C SER A 107 -13.53 -14.76 9.26
N GLN A 108 -12.66 -14.81 8.24
CA GLN A 108 -11.77 -15.95 8.01
C GLN A 108 -10.82 -16.22 9.18
N SER A 109 -10.25 -15.18 9.79
CA SER A 109 -9.34 -15.30 10.94
C SER A 109 -10.06 -15.54 12.27
N HIS A 110 -11.36 -15.26 12.36
CA HIS A 110 -12.13 -15.26 13.61
C HIS A 110 -13.32 -16.23 13.61
N GLY A 111 -13.23 -17.30 12.80
CA GLY A 111 -14.21 -18.39 12.83
C GLY A 111 -15.61 -17.97 12.39
N GLY A 112 -15.71 -17.11 11.38
CA GLY A 112 -16.99 -16.68 10.80
C GLY A 112 -17.63 -15.46 11.45
N LYS A 113 -16.99 -14.84 12.45
CA LYS A 113 -17.56 -13.70 13.19
C LYS A 113 -17.57 -12.41 12.38
N THR A 114 -18.57 -11.56 12.63
CA THR A 114 -18.62 -10.18 12.14
C THR A 114 -17.57 -9.33 12.86
N GLY A 115 -16.80 -8.55 12.11
CA GLY A 115 -15.90 -7.55 12.68
C GLY A 115 -15.00 -6.87 11.65
N LEU A 116 -14.26 -5.86 12.10
CA LEU A 116 -13.31 -5.10 11.28
C LEU A 116 -12.15 -4.59 12.15
N GLU A 117 -10.92 -4.99 11.81
CA GLU A 117 -9.71 -4.60 12.56
C GLU A 117 -8.78 -3.66 11.78
N GLN A 118 -8.91 -3.56 10.46
CA GLN A 118 -8.05 -2.72 9.61
C GLN A 118 -8.46 -1.24 9.63
N VAL A 119 -8.65 -0.71 10.84
CA VAL A 119 -9.19 0.63 11.08
C VAL A 119 -8.28 1.75 10.58
N PHE A 120 -6.97 1.59 10.67
CA PHE A 120 -6.00 2.56 10.14
C PHE A 120 -6.07 2.66 8.62
N TRP A 121 -6.28 1.54 7.93
CA TRP A 121 -6.46 1.51 6.49
C TRP A 121 -7.81 2.09 6.06
N ILE A 122 -8.89 1.65 6.71
CA ILE A 122 -10.25 2.10 6.41
C ILE A 122 -10.46 3.59 6.71
N SER A 123 -9.76 4.17 7.71
CA SER A 123 -9.82 5.60 7.98
C SER A 123 -9.51 6.47 6.75
N ARG A 124 -8.56 6.04 5.91
CA ARG A 124 -8.16 6.74 4.68
C ARG A 124 -9.29 6.71 3.64
N HIS A 125 -10.03 5.61 3.58
CA HIS A 125 -11.17 5.43 2.68
C HIS A 125 -12.32 6.33 3.10
N LEU A 126 -12.61 6.42 4.40
CA LEU A 126 -13.67 7.28 4.93
C LEU A 126 -13.39 8.78 4.74
N CYS A 127 -12.12 9.16 4.70
CA CYS A 127 -11.66 10.54 4.46
C CYS A 127 -11.43 10.89 2.98
N ALA A 128 -11.65 9.94 2.06
CA ALA A 128 -11.34 10.05 0.63
C ALA A 128 -9.86 10.38 0.34
N ASN A 129 -8.94 9.90 1.19
CA ASN A 129 -7.49 10.06 1.01
C ASN A 129 -6.88 8.96 0.13
N ILE A 130 -7.62 7.88 -0.09
CA ILE A 130 -7.30 6.80 -1.01
C ILE A 130 -8.53 6.52 -1.88
N LEU A 131 -8.32 6.26 -3.17
CA LEU A 131 -9.38 6.03 -4.15
C LEU A 131 -9.12 4.76 -4.95
N ARG A 132 -10.14 3.92 -5.10
CA ARG A 132 -10.09 2.74 -5.97
C ARG A 132 -10.62 3.08 -7.35
N MET A 133 -9.78 2.91 -8.37
CA MET A 133 -10.14 3.11 -9.78
C MET A 133 -9.81 1.85 -10.55
N GLY A 134 -10.80 0.99 -10.79
CA GLY A 134 -10.58 -0.34 -11.36
C GLY A 134 -9.85 -1.29 -10.40
N ARG A 135 -8.75 -1.89 -10.87
CA ARG A 135 -8.03 -2.92 -10.13
C ARG A 135 -7.17 -2.37 -8.98
N LEU A 136 -6.67 -1.14 -9.08
CA LEU A 136 -5.73 -0.55 -8.13
C LEU A 136 -6.36 0.56 -7.30
N GLN A 137 -5.67 0.92 -6.23
CA GLN A 137 -5.99 2.03 -5.34
C GLN A 137 -4.88 3.08 -5.41
N TYR A 138 -5.25 4.35 -5.20
CA TYR A 138 -4.37 5.49 -5.39
C TYR A 138 -4.47 6.46 -4.22
N GLU A 139 -3.33 6.87 -3.67
CA GLU A 139 -3.21 7.79 -2.52
C GLU A 139 -2.15 8.84 -2.84
N THR A 140 -2.46 10.12 -2.65
CA THR A 140 -1.46 11.19 -2.84
C THR A 140 -0.73 11.45 -1.54
N LYS A 141 0.61 11.41 -1.56
CA LYS A 141 1.46 11.74 -0.40
C LYS A 141 2.90 12.06 -0.85
N PRO A 142 3.74 12.63 0.04
CA PRO A 142 5.15 12.82 -0.25
C PRO A 142 5.85 11.49 -0.56
N PHE A 143 6.80 11.51 -1.51
CA PHE A 143 7.56 10.33 -1.93
C PHE A 143 8.30 9.69 -0.78
N ASN A 144 9.09 10.47 -0.05
CA ASN A 144 9.82 10.09 1.16
C ASN A 144 10.55 8.73 1.08
N GLN A 145 11.32 8.50 0.01
CA GLN A 145 12.16 7.30 -0.18
C GLN A 145 13.65 7.67 -0.18
N PRO A 146 14.57 6.73 0.10
CA PRO A 146 16.00 7.02 0.26
C PRO A 146 16.73 7.11 -1.10
N VAL A 147 16.06 7.65 -2.12
CA VAL A 147 16.61 7.82 -3.46
C VAL A 147 16.12 9.13 -4.06
N ASN A 148 16.92 9.72 -4.93
CA ASN A 148 16.51 10.81 -5.81
C ASN A 148 16.39 10.28 -7.24
N ILE A 149 15.29 10.61 -7.91
CA ILE A 149 14.99 10.11 -9.25
C ILE A 149 15.08 11.27 -10.23
N TYR A 150 15.90 11.09 -11.25
CA TYR A 150 16.09 12.01 -12.35
C TYR A 150 15.71 11.33 -13.66
N ARG A 151 15.52 12.14 -14.70
CA ARG A 151 15.41 11.72 -16.09
C ARG A 151 16.58 12.31 -16.86
N ASP A 152 17.32 11.46 -17.56
CA ASP A 152 18.34 11.92 -18.50
C ASP A 152 17.63 12.64 -19.66
N LYS A 153 18.00 13.90 -19.91
CA LYS A 153 17.38 14.73 -20.96
C LYS A 153 17.71 14.26 -22.37
N ARG A 154 18.78 13.49 -22.54
CA ARG A 154 19.30 13.03 -23.84
C ARG A 154 18.63 11.72 -24.25
N THR A 155 18.48 10.80 -23.31
CA THR A 155 17.94 9.45 -23.57
C THR A 155 16.50 9.26 -23.11
N GLY A 156 16.02 10.12 -22.20
CA GLY A 156 14.72 9.98 -21.54
C GLY A 156 14.67 8.88 -20.47
N THR A 157 15.78 8.15 -20.23
CA THR A 157 15.84 7.07 -19.25
C THR A 157 15.89 7.61 -17.83
N LEU A 158 15.38 6.84 -16.87
CA LEU A 158 15.48 7.19 -15.46
C LEU A 158 16.91 6.98 -14.94
N ILE A 159 17.37 7.91 -14.11
CA ILE A 159 18.58 7.82 -13.31
C ILE A 159 18.13 7.84 -11.86
N VAL A 160 18.32 6.74 -11.14
CA VAL A 160 17.98 6.63 -9.72
C VAL A 160 19.26 6.67 -8.91
N LEU A 161 19.39 7.65 -8.02
CA LEU A 161 20.58 7.86 -7.21
C LEU A 161 20.23 7.62 -5.74
N ALA A 162 21.02 6.78 -5.08
CA ALA A 162 20.87 6.51 -3.66
C ALA A 162 21.30 7.72 -2.82
N GLU A 163 20.55 8.03 -1.76
CA GLU A 163 20.97 9.06 -0.80
C GLU A 163 22.24 8.65 -0.05
N LYS A 164 22.92 9.60 0.59
CA LYS A 164 24.10 9.33 1.42
C LYS A 164 23.76 8.48 2.66
N SER A 165 24.78 7.83 3.20
CA SER A 165 24.75 7.15 4.49
C SER A 165 23.83 5.93 4.58
N LEU A 166 23.51 5.32 3.43
CA LEU A 166 22.79 4.05 3.38
C LEU A 166 23.79 2.89 3.49
N ALA A 167 23.60 2.06 4.51
CA ALA A 167 24.38 0.84 4.67
C ALA A 167 23.91 -0.22 3.66
N CYS A 168 24.86 -0.79 2.92
CA CYS A 168 24.59 -1.72 1.84
C CYS A 168 25.35 -3.04 2.03
N SER A 169 24.72 -4.14 1.59
CA SER A 169 25.38 -5.44 1.45
C SER A 169 26.28 -5.46 0.21
N GLU A 170 27.09 -6.51 0.06
CA GLU A 170 27.97 -6.70 -1.11
C GLU A 170 27.18 -6.73 -2.44
N LEU A 171 25.94 -7.20 -2.39
CA LEU A 171 25.03 -7.24 -3.54
C LEU A 171 24.25 -5.93 -3.76
N GLY A 172 24.53 -4.88 -3.00
CA GLY A 172 23.87 -3.57 -3.16
C GLY A 172 22.47 -3.47 -2.55
N HIS A 173 22.07 -4.40 -1.68
CA HIS A 173 20.81 -4.29 -0.95
C HIS A 173 20.99 -3.45 0.31
N LEU A 174 19.96 -2.72 0.74
CA LEU A 174 19.96 -2.07 2.04
C LEU A 174 20.17 -3.11 3.15
N ALA A 175 21.13 -2.84 4.03
CA ALA A 175 21.51 -3.70 5.13
C ALA A 175 21.17 -3.01 6.47
N SER A 176 20.42 -3.69 7.32
CA SER A 176 20.17 -3.27 8.70
C SER A 176 21.10 -3.94 9.71
N GLU A 177 21.84 -4.97 9.30
CA GLU A 177 22.72 -5.78 10.14
C GLU A 177 24.07 -6.03 9.47
N THR A 178 25.08 -6.37 10.28
CA THR A 178 26.44 -6.66 9.82
C THR A 178 26.56 -8.00 9.10
N PRO A 179 27.43 -8.12 8.08
CA PRO A 179 28.41 -7.12 7.66
C PRO A 179 27.83 -6.08 6.70
N ILE A 180 28.13 -4.80 6.97
CA ILE A 180 27.94 -3.71 6.02
C ILE A 180 29.14 -3.74 5.06
N ALA A 181 28.90 -3.91 3.77
CA ALA A 181 29.96 -4.00 2.77
C ALA A 181 30.42 -2.61 2.31
N PHE A 182 29.47 -1.68 2.12
CA PHE A 182 29.76 -0.28 1.81
C PHE A 182 28.65 0.64 2.31
N THR A 183 28.96 1.94 2.36
CA THR A 183 28.01 3.00 2.71
C THR A 183 27.96 4.00 1.57
N THR A 184 26.77 4.37 1.14
CA THR A 184 26.60 5.32 0.04
C THR A 184 27.11 6.71 0.41
N SER A 185 27.68 7.40 -0.58
CA SER A 185 28.13 8.79 -0.49
C SER A 185 27.32 9.69 -1.42
N TRP A 186 27.28 10.99 -1.10
CA TRP A 186 26.68 12.02 -1.94
C TRP A 186 27.56 13.26 -1.92
N PHE A 187 27.95 13.71 -3.11
CA PHE A 187 28.58 15.01 -3.32
C PHE A 187 27.79 15.75 -4.40
N GLU A 188 27.53 17.03 -4.17
CA GLU A 188 26.83 17.87 -5.13
C GLU A 188 27.38 19.30 -5.08
N ASP A 189 27.62 19.86 -6.25
CA ASP A 189 27.91 21.28 -6.44
C ASP A 189 26.92 21.92 -7.44
N GLU A 190 27.26 23.09 -7.97
CA GLU A 190 26.40 23.81 -8.91
C GLU A 190 26.22 23.08 -10.25
N HIS A 191 27.16 22.22 -10.65
CA HIS A 191 27.23 21.61 -11.99
C HIS A 191 27.06 20.09 -11.99
N ILE A 192 27.51 19.41 -10.95
CA ILE A 192 27.57 17.95 -10.92
C ILE A 192 26.97 17.36 -9.63
N ILE A 193 26.52 16.12 -9.76
CA ILE A 193 26.18 15.23 -8.66
C ILE A 193 27.07 13.99 -8.78
N THR A 194 27.75 13.60 -7.70
CA THR A 194 28.43 12.31 -7.59
C THR A 194 27.74 11.48 -6.51
N ALA A 195 27.13 10.37 -6.91
CA ALA A 195 26.35 9.50 -6.05
C ALA A 195 26.35 8.05 -6.57
N HIS A 196 25.81 7.13 -5.77
CA HIS A 196 25.71 5.72 -6.14
C HIS A 196 24.44 5.49 -6.96
N PRO A 197 24.55 5.06 -8.24
CA PRO A 197 23.39 4.73 -9.03
C PRO A 197 22.70 3.46 -8.52
N VAL A 198 21.42 3.33 -8.83
CA VAL A 198 20.60 2.14 -8.55
C VAL A 198 20.23 1.48 -9.88
N ASP A 199 20.43 0.17 -9.96
CA ASP A 199 19.91 -0.63 -11.07
C ASP A 199 18.38 -0.72 -10.96
N THR A 200 17.69 -0.10 -11.93
CA THR A 200 16.23 -0.04 -11.95
C THR A 200 15.54 -1.37 -12.27
N THR A 201 16.28 -2.42 -12.58
CA THR A 201 15.76 -3.77 -12.81
C THR A 201 15.85 -4.63 -11.55
N SER A 202 16.96 -4.52 -10.81
CA SER A 202 17.23 -5.33 -9.62
C SER A 202 16.95 -4.61 -8.29
N ALA A 203 16.80 -3.28 -8.32
CA ALA A 203 16.77 -2.40 -7.15
C ALA A 203 18.08 -2.39 -6.32
N CYS A 204 19.19 -2.91 -6.86
CA CYS A 204 20.48 -2.91 -6.19
C CYS A 204 21.21 -1.58 -6.38
N ILE A 205 21.82 -1.10 -5.30
CA ILE A 205 22.70 0.06 -5.29
C ILE A 205 24.09 -0.38 -5.75
N HIS A 206 24.68 0.34 -6.69
CA HIS A 206 26.05 0.08 -7.13
C HIS A 206 27.07 0.51 -6.06
N THR A 207 28.07 -0.34 -5.82
CA THR A 207 29.17 -0.02 -4.89
C THR A 207 29.98 1.19 -5.33
N GLU A 208 30.20 1.34 -6.64
CA GLU A 208 30.92 2.48 -7.20
C GLU A 208 29.99 3.68 -7.40
N SER A 209 30.47 4.88 -7.03
CA SER A 209 29.79 6.14 -7.34
C SER A 209 30.04 6.56 -8.79
N SER A 210 29.14 7.38 -9.34
CA SER A 210 29.27 7.95 -10.68
C SER A 210 28.94 9.44 -10.64
N THR A 211 29.59 10.21 -11.52
CA THR A 211 29.36 11.65 -11.67
C THR A 211 28.39 11.93 -12.81
N PHE A 212 27.41 12.77 -12.53
CA PHE A 212 26.35 13.18 -13.44
C PHE A 212 26.34 14.69 -13.59
N VAL A 213 26.22 15.19 -14.82
CA VAL A 213 26.08 16.62 -15.10
C VAL A 213 24.63 17.04 -14.87
N LYS A 214 24.39 17.99 -13.96
CA LYS A 214 23.04 18.46 -13.60
C LYS A 214 22.29 19.05 -14.79
N ALA A 215 23.02 19.73 -15.69
CA ALA A 215 22.43 20.29 -16.91
C ALA A 215 21.78 19.22 -17.81
N ASP A 216 22.29 17.98 -17.79
CA ASP A 216 21.77 16.85 -18.58
C ASP A 216 20.63 16.09 -17.88
N MET A 217 20.29 16.46 -16.64
CA MET A 217 19.27 15.78 -15.85
C MET A 217 18.07 16.69 -15.57
N HIS A 218 16.90 16.08 -15.52
CA HIS A 218 15.68 16.68 -14.99
C HIS A 218 15.28 15.94 -13.72
N LEU A 219 15.16 16.64 -12.59
CA LEU A 219 14.66 16.05 -11.35
C LEU A 219 13.20 15.62 -11.55
N VAL A 220 12.92 14.34 -11.34
CA VAL A 220 11.58 13.76 -11.44
C VAL A 220 10.92 13.68 -10.08
N CYS A 221 11.66 13.24 -9.06
CA CYS A 221 11.11 13.03 -7.72
C CYS A 221 12.21 12.96 -6.66
N GLU A 222 11.96 13.59 -5.51
CA GLU A 222 12.76 13.52 -4.28
C GLU A 222 11.81 13.49 -3.05
N ARG A 223 12.35 13.44 -1.83
CA ARG A 223 11.58 13.16 -0.60
C ARG A 223 10.26 13.95 -0.45
N GLU A 224 10.29 15.24 -0.70
CA GLU A 224 9.14 16.13 -0.51
C GLU A 224 8.25 16.26 -1.75
N THR A 225 8.63 15.61 -2.86
CA THR A 225 7.79 15.58 -4.06
C THR A 225 6.49 14.86 -3.74
N GLU A 226 5.37 15.52 -3.96
CA GLU A 226 4.06 14.90 -3.90
C GLU A 226 3.91 13.91 -5.07
N VAL A 227 3.55 12.66 -4.78
CA VAL A 227 3.38 11.60 -5.76
C VAL A 227 2.10 10.81 -5.52
N VAL A 228 1.69 10.04 -6.52
CA VAL A 228 0.55 9.13 -6.39
C VAL A 228 1.04 7.72 -6.08
N PHE A 229 0.76 7.25 -4.86
CA PHE A 229 1.03 5.89 -4.46
C PHE A 229 -0.02 4.91 -4.98
N ILE A 230 0.44 3.81 -5.57
CA ILE A 230 -0.36 2.68 -6.03
C ILE A 230 -0.41 1.62 -4.92
N HIS A 231 -1.62 1.22 -4.58
CA HIS A 231 -1.94 0.14 -3.64
C HIS A 231 -2.76 -0.96 -4.34
N ILE A 232 -2.66 -2.18 -3.82
CA ILE A 232 -3.17 -3.39 -4.48
C ILE A 232 -4.15 -4.12 -3.54
N PRO A 233 -5.47 -3.99 -3.75
CA PRO A 233 -6.47 -4.81 -3.06
C PRO A 233 -6.25 -6.30 -3.32
N SER A 234 -6.61 -7.17 -2.37
CA SER A 234 -6.41 -8.64 -2.49
C SER A 234 -7.53 -9.39 -3.21
N ASN A 235 -8.59 -8.71 -3.68
CA ASN A 235 -9.83 -9.37 -4.10
C ASN A 235 -9.78 -10.10 -5.45
N GLU A 236 -8.88 -9.72 -6.36
CA GLU A 236 -8.89 -10.18 -7.76
C GLU A 236 -7.49 -10.41 -8.33
N PRO A 237 -7.31 -11.24 -9.37
CA PRO A 237 -6.03 -11.35 -10.06
C PRO A 237 -5.58 -10.03 -10.70
N LEU A 238 -4.27 -9.80 -10.81
CA LEU A 238 -3.66 -8.65 -11.48
C LEU A 238 -3.64 -8.84 -13.01
N HIS A 239 -4.80 -9.05 -13.63
CA HIS A 239 -4.87 -9.20 -15.08
C HIS A 239 -4.27 -7.96 -15.78
N PRO A 240 -3.40 -8.13 -16.80
CA PRO A 240 -2.69 -7.01 -17.42
C PRO A 240 -3.60 -5.89 -17.92
N GLN A 241 -4.75 -6.25 -18.53
CA GLN A 241 -5.72 -5.26 -19.02
C GLN A 241 -6.40 -4.49 -17.88
N ALA A 242 -6.80 -5.17 -16.81
CA ALA A 242 -7.44 -4.52 -15.67
C ALA A 242 -6.49 -3.56 -14.93
N VAL A 243 -5.18 -3.89 -14.91
CA VAL A 243 -4.13 -2.99 -14.41
C VAL A 243 -3.98 -1.77 -15.33
N GLU A 244 -3.97 -1.97 -16.65
CA GLU A 244 -3.86 -0.88 -17.63
C GLU A 244 -5.05 0.08 -17.54
N ASP A 245 -6.28 -0.45 -17.53
CA ASP A 245 -7.51 0.36 -17.43
C ASP A 245 -7.53 1.18 -16.12
N SER A 246 -7.01 0.58 -15.04
CA SER A 246 -6.86 1.23 -13.73
C SER A 246 -5.88 2.40 -13.80
N LEU A 247 -4.70 2.20 -14.40
CA LEU A 247 -3.69 3.25 -14.58
C LEU A 247 -4.18 4.38 -15.49
N LEU A 248 -4.95 4.08 -16.54
CA LEU A 248 -5.55 5.08 -17.42
C LEU A 248 -6.57 5.96 -16.68
N GLN A 249 -7.43 5.35 -15.86
CA GLN A 249 -8.36 6.10 -15.00
C GLN A 249 -7.62 7.01 -14.02
N ALA A 250 -6.54 6.50 -13.41
CA ALA A 250 -5.74 7.29 -12.48
C ALA A 250 -5.05 8.48 -13.16
N LYS A 251 -4.48 8.31 -14.36
CA LYS A 251 -3.91 9.43 -15.14
C LYS A 251 -4.95 10.49 -15.47
N ALA A 252 -6.18 10.09 -15.78
CA ALA A 252 -7.27 11.03 -16.03
C ALA A 252 -7.70 11.77 -14.74
N HIS A 253 -7.66 11.09 -13.59
CA HIS A 253 -8.03 11.66 -12.30
C HIS A 253 -6.95 12.59 -11.71
N PHE A 254 -5.67 12.28 -11.94
CA PHE A 254 -4.52 13.04 -11.47
C PHE A 254 -3.73 13.65 -12.64
N PRO A 255 -4.31 14.58 -13.43
CA PRO A 255 -3.72 15.04 -14.68
C PRO A 255 -2.41 15.81 -14.51
N SER A 256 -2.16 16.38 -13.33
CA SER A 256 -0.91 17.08 -12.99
C SER A 256 0.19 16.16 -12.47
N GLN A 257 -0.14 14.90 -12.14
CA GLN A 257 0.80 13.97 -11.52
C GLN A 257 1.48 13.11 -12.58
N THR A 258 2.80 13.19 -12.61
CA THR A 258 3.63 12.45 -13.58
C THR A 258 4.36 11.27 -12.95
N VAL A 259 4.23 11.09 -11.63
CA VAL A 259 4.99 10.10 -10.86
C VAL A 259 4.03 9.21 -10.09
N PHE A 260 4.01 7.93 -10.46
CA PHE A 260 3.27 6.91 -9.73
C PHE A 260 4.23 5.95 -9.06
N VAL A 261 4.02 5.69 -7.76
CA VAL A 261 4.95 4.92 -6.93
C VAL A 261 4.23 3.74 -6.31
N CYS A 262 4.81 2.55 -6.38
CA CYS A 262 4.31 1.39 -5.65
C CYS A 262 5.41 0.87 -4.73
N ILE A 263 5.07 0.50 -3.50
CA ILE A 263 5.97 -0.19 -2.58
C ILE A 263 5.30 -1.50 -2.22
N SER A 264 5.87 -2.61 -2.68
CA SER A 264 5.25 -3.91 -2.50
C SER A 264 6.26 -5.04 -2.60
N TRP A 265 5.95 -6.15 -1.93
CA TRP A 265 6.61 -7.43 -2.20
C TRP A 265 6.40 -7.89 -3.64
N LEU A 266 5.31 -7.47 -4.29
CA LEU A 266 5.02 -7.77 -5.69
C LEU A 266 6.00 -7.14 -6.69
N LEU A 267 6.89 -6.26 -6.21
CA LEU A 267 7.93 -5.64 -7.04
C LEU A 267 9.30 -6.31 -6.91
N ASP A 268 9.43 -7.32 -6.06
CA ASP A 268 10.70 -8.01 -5.83
C ASP A 268 11.14 -8.83 -7.06
N PRO A 269 12.29 -8.52 -7.70
CA PRO A 269 12.81 -9.29 -8.83
C PRO A 269 12.96 -10.79 -8.56
N ALA A 270 13.16 -11.19 -7.30
CA ALA A 270 13.25 -12.60 -6.90
C ALA A 270 11.95 -13.39 -7.19
N LEU A 271 10.83 -12.71 -7.44
CA LEU A 271 9.58 -13.35 -7.87
C LEU A 271 9.72 -14.12 -9.19
N SER A 272 10.68 -13.77 -10.04
CA SER A 272 10.98 -14.52 -11.27
C SER A 272 11.50 -15.93 -11.02
N LEU A 273 12.01 -16.22 -9.80
CA LEU A 273 12.46 -17.54 -9.39
C LEU A 273 11.29 -18.45 -8.97
N VAL A 274 10.15 -17.87 -8.60
CA VAL A 274 9.02 -18.58 -7.98
C VAL A 274 7.72 -18.50 -8.76
N ALA A 275 7.62 -17.60 -9.74
CA ALA A 275 6.47 -17.44 -10.60
C ALA A 275 6.88 -17.52 -12.08
N SER A 276 5.98 -18.05 -12.92
CA SER A 276 6.19 -18.09 -14.37
C SER A 276 6.28 -16.67 -14.96
N GLN A 277 7.07 -16.51 -16.02
CA GLN A 277 7.16 -15.25 -16.78
C GLN A 277 5.82 -14.82 -17.38
N ALA A 278 4.92 -15.77 -17.64
CA ALA A 278 3.56 -15.50 -18.12
C ALA A 278 2.56 -15.17 -16.99
N SER A 279 2.99 -15.13 -15.72
CA SER A 279 2.10 -14.86 -14.59
C SER A 279 1.74 -13.38 -14.46
N ASN A 280 0.54 -13.11 -13.95
CA ASN A 280 0.08 -11.76 -13.62
C ASN A 280 1.03 -11.04 -12.65
N ILE A 281 1.65 -11.77 -11.71
CA ILE A 281 2.60 -11.21 -10.74
C ILE A 281 3.84 -10.67 -11.45
N VAL A 282 4.45 -11.47 -12.32
CA VAL A 282 5.66 -11.05 -13.07
C VAL A 282 5.32 -9.94 -14.04
N SER A 283 4.17 -10.02 -14.74
CA SER A 283 3.71 -8.95 -15.62
C SER A 283 3.51 -7.62 -14.89
N PHE A 284 2.95 -7.64 -13.68
CA PHE A 284 2.81 -6.44 -12.85
C PHE A 284 4.17 -5.89 -12.39
N MET A 285 5.04 -6.76 -11.87
CA MET A 285 6.39 -6.42 -11.39
C MET A 285 7.26 -5.74 -12.46
N GLN A 286 7.16 -6.19 -13.72
CA GLN A 286 7.97 -5.70 -14.83
C GLN A 286 7.60 -4.29 -15.31
N ARG A 287 6.44 -3.77 -14.90
CA ARG A 287 6.01 -2.41 -15.29
C ARG A 287 6.88 -1.33 -14.66
N PHE A 288 7.49 -1.60 -13.51
CA PHE A 288 8.13 -0.58 -12.66
C PHE A 288 9.65 -0.56 -12.82
N ALA A 289 10.21 0.65 -12.92
CA ALA A 289 11.62 0.91 -12.62
C ALA A 289 11.79 0.89 -11.10
N LYS A 290 12.72 0.09 -10.60
CA LYS A 290 12.79 -0.29 -9.19
C LYS A 290 13.83 0.51 -8.43
N PHE A 291 13.60 0.63 -7.12
CA PHE A 291 14.52 1.22 -6.18
C PHE A 291 14.38 0.56 -4.80
N PRO A 292 15.44 0.54 -3.99
CA PRO A 292 15.40 -0.10 -2.68
C PRO A 292 14.59 0.74 -1.69
N VAL A 293 13.89 0.05 -0.79
CA VAL A 293 13.18 0.69 0.33
C VAL A 293 13.52 -0.02 1.63
N PRO A 294 13.55 0.69 2.77
CA PRO A 294 13.72 0.05 4.07
C PRO A 294 12.49 -0.81 4.40
N PHE A 295 12.70 -2.01 4.92
CA PHE A 295 11.65 -2.86 5.45
C PHE A 295 12.20 -3.73 6.59
N GLN A 296 11.34 -4.14 7.52
CA GLN A 296 11.71 -5.06 8.60
C GLN A 296 11.40 -6.51 8.22
N ASN A 297 10.13 -6.78 7.88
CA ASN A 297 9.66 -8.09 7.44
C ASN A 297 9.14 -7.99 6.01
N ALA A 298 9.53 -8.93 5.16
CA ALA A 298 9.03 -8.99 3.79
C ALA A 298 7.53 -9.33 3.80
N GLN A 299 6.71 -8.47 3.22
CA GLN A 299 5.25 -8.62 3.23
C GLN A 299 4.76 -9.88 2.52
N ILE A 300 5.59 -10.50 1.67
CA ILE A 300 5.26 -11.75 0.98
C ILE A 300 4.88 -12.88 1.96
N PHE A 301 5.48 -12.91 3.16
CA PHE A 301 5.21 -13.96 4.14
C PHE A 301 3.78 -13.87 4.65
N GLU A 302 3.38 -12.70 5.12
CA GLU A 302 2.00 -12.41 5.51
C GLU A 302 1.02 -12.69 4.36
N ARG A 303 1.34 -12.21 3.16
CA ARG A 303 0.39 -12.20 2.03
C ARG A 303 0.21 -13.55 1.36
N VAL A 304 1.20 -14.44 1.44
CA VAL A 304 1.15 -15.76 0.80
C VAL A 304 0.91 -16.90 1.79
N PHE A 305 1.33 -16.76 3.05
CA PHE A 305 1.24 -17.83 4.05
C PHE A 305 0.30 -17.49 5.21
N GLY A 306 0.09 -16.21 5.52
CA GLY A 306 -0.77 -15.74 6.60
C GLY A 306 -0.03 -14.88 7.62
N GLN A 307 -0.77 -14.07 8.36
CA GLN A 307 -0.21 -13.16 9.37
C GLN A 307 0.50 -13.92 10.50
N GLY A 308 1.59 -13.35 10.99
CA GLY A 308 2.30 -13.83 12.18
C GLY A 308 3.21 -15.04 11.96
N MET A 309 3.30 -15.60 10.75
CA MET A 309 4.15 -16.75 10.48
C MET A 309 5.63 -16.38 10.41
N SER A 310 6.46 -17.05 11.20
CA SER A 310 7.92 -16.97 11.13
C SER A 310 8.47 -17.69 9.90
N LYS A 311 9.69 -17.32 9.48
CA LYS A 311 10.40 -18.04 8.41
C LYS A 311 10.53 -19.54 8.70
N SER A 312 10.74 -19.91 9.97
CA SER A 312 10.84 -21.31 10.37
C SER A 312 9.52 -22.06 10.14
N GLU A 313 8.39 -21.50 10.59
CA GLU A 313 7.07 -22.12 10.39
C GLU A 313 6.72 -22.25 8.91
N ILE A 314 7.03 -21.21 8.11
CA ILE A 314 6.84 -21.23 6.65
C ILE A 314 7.62 -22.38 6.02
N LEU A 315 8.84 -22.68 6.47
CA LEU A 315 9.65 -23.76 5.90
C LEU A 315 9.13 -25.17 6.22
N HIS A 316 8.33 -25.33 7.28
CA HIS A 316 7.83 -26.62 7.77
C HIS A 316 6.36 -26.87 7.43
N MET A 317 5.58 -25.85 7.04
CA MET A 317 4.19 -26.04 6.65
C MET A 317 4.06 -26.74 5.29
N GLN A 318 2.93 -27.44 5.10
CA GLN A 318 2.59 -28.02 3.80
C GLN A 318 2.12 -26.93 2.82
N GLY A 319 2.88 -26.69 1.76
CA GLY A 319 2.49 -25.79 0.67
C GLY A 319 1.23 -26.28 -0.05
N ARG A 320 0.23 -25.41 -0.18
CA ARG A 320 -1.06 -25.69 -0.83
C ARG A 320 -1.13 -25.14 -2.26
N THR A 321 -0.22 -24.24 -2.63
CA THR A 321 -0.12 -23.64 -3.96
C THR A 321 1.29 -23.77 -4.52
N SER A 322 1.42 -23.67 -5.85
CA SER A 322 2.72 -23.66 -6.52
C SER A 322 3.59 -22.49 -6.05
N LEU A 323 3.01 -21.31 -5.82
CA LEU A 323 3.71 -20.15 -5.30
C LEU A 323 4.28 -20.41 -3.90
N GLN A 324 3.49 -20.98 -2.99
CA GLN A 324 3.95 -21.35 -1.65
C GLN A 324 5.13 -22.34 -1.72
N ALA A 325 4.99 -23.41 -2.52
CA ALA A 325 6.02 -24.43 -2.67
C ALA A 325 7.33 -23.85 -3.24
N ASN A 326 7.22 -22.99 -4.26
CA ASN A 326 8.39 -22.37 -4.89
C ASN A 326 9.08 -21.38 -3.93
N ILE A 327 8.33 -20.57 -3.19
CA ILE A 327 8.92 -19.68 -2.17
C ILE A 327 9.67 -20.49 -1.11
N GLN A 328 9.06 -21.57 -0.60
CA GLN A 328 9.74 -22.45 0.36
C GLN A 328 11.04 -23.04 -0.20
N ARG A 329 11.05 -23.46 -1.47
CA ARG A 329 12.26 -23.94 -2.15
C ARG A 329 13.35 -22.86 -2.18
N GLU A 330 13.03 -21.66 -2.65
CA GLU A 330 14.00 -20.58 -2.76
C GLU A 330 14.50 -20.10 -1.39
N LEU A 331 13.65 -20.09 -0.36
CA LEU A 331 14.08 -19.81 1.01
C LEU A 331 15.12 -20.82 1.52
N ARG A 332 15.01 -22.11 1.14
CA ARG A 332 16.02 -23.15 1.47
C ARG A 332 17.33 -22.94 0.71
N ASN A 333 17.26 -22.37 -0.49
CA ASN A 333 18.42 -22.01 -1.29
C ASN A 333 19.11 -20.71 -0.83
N GLY A 334 18.59 -20.05 0.21
CA GLY A 334 19.16 -18.82 0.75
C GLY A 334 18.62 -17.53 0.12
N THR A 335 17.63 -17.63 -0.77
CA THR A 335 16.98 -16.44 -1.36
C THR A 335 16.32 -15.60 -0.27
N VAL A 336 16.56 -14.29 -0.33
CA VAL A 336 15.93 -13.30 0.53
C VAL A 336 14.88 -12.57 -0.30
N PHE A 337 13.61 -12.72 0.07
CA PHE A 337 12.53 -11.93 -0.50
C PHE A 337 12.43 -10.57 0.19
N ARG A 338 12.07 -9.54 -0.57
CA ARG A 338 12.14 -8.14 -0.16
C ARG A 338 10.83 -7.41 -0.43
N THR A 339 10.68 -6.27 0.22
CA THR A 339 9.75 -5.23 -0.21
C THR A 339 10.55 -4.25 -1.06
N ILE A 340 10.08 -3.99 -2.28
CA ILE A 340 10.78 -3.13 -3.25
C ILE A 340 9.88 -1.95 -3.63
N GLY A 341 10.50 -0.80 -3.85
CA GLY A 341 9.85 0.37 -4.41
C GLY A 341 9.94 0.36 -5.94
N GLY A 342 8.93 0.90 -6.60
CA GLY A 342 8.91 1.04 -8.04
C GLY A 342 8.23 2.32 -8.47
N ILE A 343 8.74 2.92 -9.53
CA ILE A 343 8.20 4.11 -10.19
C ILE A 343 7.70 3.74 -11.60
N LEU A 344 6.57 4.34 -12.00
CA LEU A 344 6.03 4.35 -13.37
C LEU A 344 6.16 5.72 -14.00
#